data_AF-A0A1H6SZC5-F1
#
_entry.id   AF-A0A1H6SZC5-F1
#
_cell.length_a   1.000
_cell.length_b   1.000
_cell.length_c   1.000
_cell.angle_alpha   90.00
_cell.angle_beta   90.00
_cell.angle_gamma   90.00
#
_symmetry.space_group_name_H-M   'P 1'
#
loop_
_entity.id
_entity.type
_entity.pdbx_description
1 polymer ?
#
loop_
_entity_poly.entity_id
_entity_poly.type
_entity_poly.pdbx_seq_one_letter_code
_entity_poly.pdbx_strand_id
1 'polypeptide(L)'
;MRYILVVIFGMIVGHQGMAQGRLTNLGFFPELQVRVKASEKLRLTGKIESQHGMASLPEGNEASWAYRHVLTDFQGFAGTSINPFVSLTGGYQFRLDGRNNDSHRTIQQISFLQRKSTFRLGHRIRTDQTFAAAEAIEYRLRYQLSAEIALQGQTVDPGEYYLVLADELIYSYQDRDSGLENRFVAALGHLSRNRQKFQVGIDHRTDRFFDAALRQRIWFKFGWYLTL
;
A
#
# COMPACT_ATOMS: atom_id res chain seq x y z
N MET A 1 -25.21 -10.36 0.08
CA MET A 1 -24.37 -11.57 0.01
C MET A 1 -23.75 -11.81 -1.37
N ARG A 2 -24.50 -11.66 -2.48
CA ARG A 2 -23.98 -11.84 -3.86
C ARG A 2 -22.77 -10.96 -4.26
N TYR A 3 -22.73 -9.69 -3.83
CA TYR A 3 -21.60 -8.80 -4.18
C TYR A 3 -20.30 -9.07 -3.39
N ILE A 4 -20.41 -9.72 -2.23
CA ILE A 4 -19.25 -10.11 -1.41
C ILE A 4 -18.52 -11.28 -2.08
N LEU A 5 -19.26 -12.20 -2.71
CA LEU A 5 -18.69 -13.32 -3.44
C LEU A 5 -17.93 -12.88 -4.71
N VAL A 6 -18.37 -11.83 -5.41
CA VAL A 6 -17.67 -11.33 -6.61
C VAL A 6 -16.35 -10.63 -6.26
N VAL A 7 -16.30 -9.92 -5.13
CA VAL A 7 -15.06 -9.31 -4.61
C VAL A 7 -14.07 -10.37 -4.15
N ILE A 8 -14.55 -11.43 -3.48
CA ILE A 8 -13.72 -12.57 -3.08
C ILE A 8 -13.27 -13.37 -4.32
N PHE A 9 -14.10 -13.49 -5.35
CA PHE A 9 -13.74 -14.18 -6.60
C PHE A 9 -12.64 -13.47 -7.37
N GLY A 10 -12.65 -12.12 -7.41
CA GLY A 10 -11.54 -11.33 -7.99
C GLY A 10 -10.22 -11.50 -7.24
N MET A 11 -10.26 -11.65 -5.91
CA MET A 11 -9.06 -11.94 -5.09
C MET A 11 -8.52 -13.36 -5.32
N ILE A 12 -9.39 -14.35 -5.60
CA ILE A 12 -8.99 -15.75 -5.81
C ILE A 12 -8.34 -15.97 -7.19
N VAL A 13 -8.76 -15.23 -8.23
CA VAL A 13 -8.18 -15.38 -9.58
C VAL A 13 -6.68 -14.99 -9.61
N GLY A 14 -6.23 -14.11 -8.70
CA GLY A 14 -4.79 -13.85 -8.51
C GLY A 14 -4.04 -15.01 -7.84
N HIS A 15 -4.65 -15.73 -6.90
CA HIS A 15 -3.95 -16.72 -6.08
C HIS A 15 -3.53 -18.00 -6.81
N GLN A 16 -4.29 -18.45 -7.82
CA GLN A 16 -3.93 -19.65 -8.60
C GLN A 16 -2.66 -19.42 -9.46
N GLY A 17 -2.44 -18.18 -9.96
CA GLY A 17 -1.19 -17.79 -10.63
C GLY A 17 -0.03 -17.47 -9.67
N MET A 18 -0.34 -17.18 -8.39
CA MET A 18 0.67 -16.87 -7.36
C MET A 18 1.42 -18.11 -6.84
N ALA A 19 0.94 -19.33 -7.09
CA ALA A 19 1.63 -20.55 -6.66
C ALA A 19 2.90 -20.87 -7.50
N GLN A 20 3.11 -20.17 -8.62
CA GLN A 20 4.22 -20.39 -9.55
C GLN A 20 5.28 -19.27 -9.53
N GLY A 21 5.14 -18.26 -8.65
CA GLY A 21 6.05 -17.11 -8.59
C GLY A 21 7.25 -17.32 -7.65
N ARG A 22 8.39 -16.71 -7.99
CA ARG A 22 9.65 -16.77 -7.23
C ARG A 22 9.65 -15.77 -6.08
N LEU A 23 9.77 -16.22 -4.83
CA LEU A 23 9.97 -15.31 -3.68
C LEU A 23 11.37 -14.69 -3.75
N THR A 24 11.46 -13.39 -4.01
CA THR A 24 12.75 -12.71 -4.21
C THR A 24 13.20 -11.89 -3.02
N ASN A 25 12.29 -11.39 -2.19
CA ASN A 25 12.63 -10.65 -0.98
C ASN A 25 11.72 -11.02 0.18
N LEU A 26 12.34 -11.19 1.35
CA LEU A 26 11.72 -11.16 2.66
C LEU A 26 12.35 -10.02 3.47
N GLY A 27 11.55 -9.24 4.19
CA GLY A 27 12.10 -8.15 4.99
C GLY A 27 11.09 -7.39 5.84
N PHE A 28 11.52 -6.23 6.35
CA PHE A 28 10.73 -5.33 7.19
C PHE A 28 10.31 -4.07 6.46
N PHE A 29 9.14 -3.55 6.82
CA PHE A 29 8.56 -2.35 6.25
C PHE A 29 7.95 -1.44 7.32
N PRO A 30 8.77 -0.68 8.07
CA PRO A 30 8.28 0.40 8.92
C PRO A 30 7.63 1.55 8.12
N GLU A 31 6.52 2.06 8.64
CA GLU A 31 5.74 3.19 8.12
C GLU A 31 5.35 4.13 9.27
N LEU A 32 5.56 5.42 9.06
CA LEU A 32 5.04 6.51 9.90
C LEU A 32 4.17 7.43 9.05
N GLN A 33 2.97 7.76 9.53
CA GLN A 33 2.08 8.74 8.91
C GLN A 33 1.61 9.75 9.94
N VAL A 34 1.74 11.04 9.62
CA VAL A 34 1.22 12.15 10.41
C VAL A 34 0.21 12.91 9.56
N ARG A 35 -1.01 13.04 10.06
CA ARG A 35 -2.07 13.82 9.42
C ARG A 35 -2.39 15.03 10.27
N VAL A 36 -2.49 16.20 9.64
CA VAL A 36 -2.87 17.46 10.29
C VAL A 36 -4.11 18.02 9.62
N LYS A 37 -5.13 18.40 10.41
CA LYS A 37 -6.28 19.15 9.89
C LYS A 37 -5.95 20.65 9.83
N ALA A 38 -5.37 21.10 8.72
CA ALA A 38 -4.96 22.50 8.52
C ALA A 38 -6.14 23.48 8.44
N SER A 39 -7.30 23.04 7.92
CA SER A 39 -8.55 23.80 7.96
C SER A 39 -9.76 22.87 7.90
N GLU A 40 -10.99 23.42 7.84
CA GLU A 40 -12.19 22.61 7.66
C GLU A 40 -12.17 21.79 6.36
N LYS A 41 -11.58 22.35 5.30
CA LYS A 41 -11.53 21.76 3.96
C LYS A 41 -10.18 21.20 3.58
N LEU A 42 -9.10 21.56 4.28
CA LEU A 42 -7.74 21.13 3.95
C LEU A 42 -7.18 20.19 5.01
N ARG A 43 -6.73 19.01 4.56
CA ARG A 43 -5.95 18.06 5.36
C ARG A 43 -4.59 17.88 4.73
N LEU A 44 -3.55 17.98 5.55
CA LEU A 44 -2.17 17.70 5.15
C LEU A 44 -1.77 16.34 5.73
N THR A 45 -1.00 15.56 4.98
CA THR A 45 -0.48 14.29 5.46
C THR A 45 0.96 14.11 5.02
N GLY A 46 1.85 13.93 6.00
CA GLY A 46 3.22 13.48 5.79
C GLY A 46 3.32 11.99 6.05
N LYS A 47 4.11 11.28 5.25
CA LYS A 47 4.32 9.84 5.40
C LYS A 47 5.75 9.46 5.05
N ILE A 48 6.33 8.58 5.85
CA ILE A 48 7.65 7.99 5.64
C ILE A 48 7.50 6.47 5.64
N GLU A 49 8.09 5.81 4.66
CA GLU A 49 8.02 4.37 4.43
C GLU A 49 9.42 3.87 4.10
N SER A 50 9.95 2.85 4.79
CA SER A 50 11.28 2.31 4.50
C SER A 50 11.22 0.79 4.33
N GLN A 51 11.90 0.25 3.32
CA GLN A 51 11.96 -1.19 3.04
C GLN A 51 13.37 -1.73 3.35
N HIS A 52 13.42 -2.77 4.16
CA HIS A 52 14.65 -3.39 4.63
C HIS A 52 14.63 -4.90 4.34
N GLY A 53 15.33 -5.35 3.31
CA GLY A 53 15.45 -6.76 2.95
C GLY A 53 16.36 -7.52 3.92
N MET A 54 16.07 -8.79 4.15
CA MET A 54 16.80 -9.67 5.07
C MET A 54 17.15 -11.03 4.47
N ALA A 55 16.29 -11.53 3.58
CA ALA A 55 16.58 -12.73 2.84
C ALA A 55 16.17 -12.55 1.38
N SER A 56 16.95 -13.16 0.49
CA SER A 56 16.58 -13.37 -0.90
C SER A 56 16.69 -14.86 -1.22
N LEU A 57 15.72 -15.37 -1.98
CA LEU A 57 15.67 -16.76 -2.41
C LEU A 57 15.71 -16.82 -3.95
N PRO A 58 16.91 -16.69 -4.57
CA PRO A 58 17.05 -16.89 -6.00
C PRO A 58 16.78 -18.36 -6.35
N GLU A 59 16.22 -18.60 -7.54
CA GLU A 59 15.91 -19.96 -8.01
C GLU A 59 17.17 -20.81 -8.12
N GLY A 60 17.09 -22.06 -7.65
CA GLY A 60 18.19 -23.03 -7.71
C GLY A 60 19.37 -22.76 -6.76
N ASN A 61 19.30 -21.71 -5.93
CA ASN A 61 20.34 -21.36 -4.97
C ASN A 61 19.84 -21.46 -3.52
N GLU A 62 20.78 -21.58 -2.60
CA GLU A 62 20.49 -21.46 -1.17
C GLU A 62 20.00 -20.06 -0.81
N ALA A 63 19.18 -19.97 0.23
CA ALA A 63 18.70 -18.70 0.76
C ALA A 63 19.89 -17.81 1.18
N SER A 64 20.00 -16.64 0.57
CA SER A 64 21.01 -15.65 0.98
C SER A 64 20.42 -14.75 2.06
N TRP A 65 20.96 -14.89 3.27
CA TRP A 65 20.59 -14.09 4.44
C TRP A 65 21.55 -12.90 4.55
N ALA A 66 21.08 -11.74 4.11
CA ALA A 66 21.84 -10.51 4.18
C ALA A 66 20.89 -9.33 4.36
N TYR A 67 21.25 -8.45 5.28
CA TYR A 67 20.57 -7.19 5.43
C TYR A 67 20.84 -6.28 4.22
N ARG A 68 19.79 -5.68 3.68
CA ARG A 68 19.88 -4.67 2.62
C ARG A 68 18.80 -3.61 2.81
N HIS A 69 19.20 -2.35 2.85
CA HIS A 69 18.26 -1.26 2.65
C HIS A 69 17.82 -1.23 1.18
N VAL A 70 16.51 -1.30 0.92
CA VAL A 70 15.96 -1.39 -0.43
C VAL A 70 15.50 -0.03 -0.93
N LEU A 71 14.74 0.72 -0.13
CA LEU A 71 14.33 2.09 -0.45
C LEU A 71 13.76 2.80 0.76
N THR A 72 13.74 4.13 0.71
CA THR A 72 12.98 4.99 1.61
C THR A 72 12.13 5.97 0.82
N ASP A 73 10.84 6.02 1.13
CA ASP A 73 9.86 6.92 0.53
C ASP A 73 9.46 8.01 1.51
N PHE A 74 9.65 9.27 1.10
CA PHE A 74 9.10 10.45 1.76
C PHE A 74 7.93 10.96 0.94
N GLN A 75 6.76 11.08 1.56
CA GLN A 75 5.51 11.41 0.88
C GLN A 75 4.81 12.57 1.59
N GLY A 76 4.32 13.52 0.81
CA GLY A 76 3.49 14.64 1.26
C GLY A 76 2.19 14.68 0.47
N PHE A 77 1.08 14.91 1.15
CA PHE A 77 -0.26 14.98 0.55
C PHE A 77 -1.05 16.18 1.06
N ALA A 78 -1.86 16.75 0.17
CA ALA A 78 -2.89 17.73 0.45
C ALA A 78 -4.24 17.23 -0.07
N GLY A 79 -5.23 17.15 0.81
CA GLY A 79 -6.54 16.58 0.47
C GLY A 79 -7.72 17.37 1.00
N THR A 80 -8.85 17.26 0.30
CA THR A 80 -10.13 17.86 0.66
C THR A 80 -11.25 16.81 0.60
N SER A 81 -12.23 16.93 1.50
CA SER A 81 -13.46 16.13 1.45
C SER A 81 -14.49 16.85 0.58
N ILE A 82 -14.94 16.19 -0.47
CA ILE A 82 -16.10 16.66 -1.27
C ILE A 82 -17.37 16.44 -0.44
N ASN A 83 -17.47 15.28 0.21
CA ASN A 83 -18.53 14.96 1.16
C ASN A 83 -17.98 13.94 2.20
N PRO A 84 -18.78 13.46 3.18
CA PRO A 84 -18.32 12.50 4.19
C PRO A 84 -17.81 11.15 3.66
N PHE A 85 -18.11 10.83 2.40
CA PHE A 85 -17.80 9.57 1.75
C PHE A 85 -16.81 9.70 0.59
N VAL A 86 -16.54 10.91 0.09
CA VAL A 86 -15.67 11.14 -1.06
C VAL A 86 -14.62 12.21 -0.75
N SER A 87 -13.36 11.91 -1.05
CA SER A 87 -12.24 12.85 -0.90
C SER A 87 -11.33 12.86 -2.12
N LEU A 88 -10.82 14.04 -2.44
CA LEU A 88 -9.79 14.26 -3.45
C LEU A 88 -8.46 14.57 -2.76
N THR A 89 -7.35 14.10 -3.30
CA THR A 89 -6.02 14.36 -2.72
C THR A 89 -4.97 14.43 -3.82
N GLY A 90 -4.13 15.46 -3.76
CA GLY A 90 -2.89 15.55 -4.51
C GLY A 90 -1.71 15.26 -3.60
N GLY A 91 -0.62 14.75 -4.17
CA GLY A 91 0.58 14.46 -3.40
C GLY A 91 1.85 14.42 -4.22
N TYR A 92 2.95 14.36 -3.49
CA TYR A 92 4.30 14.26 -3.99
C TYR A 92 5.07 13.23 -3.18
N GLN A 93 5.92 12.47 -3.86
CA GLN A 93 6.81 11.50 -3.25
C GLN A 93 8.24 11.73 -3.74
N PHE A 94 9.18 11.70 -2.82
CA PHE A 94 10.60 11.56 -3.08
C PHE A 94 11.06 10.19 -2.58
N ARG A 95 11.72 9.42 -3.43
CA ARG A 95 12.23 8.08 -3.12
C ARG A 95 13.75 8.08 -3.20
N LEU A 96 14.36 7.54 -2.16
CA LEU A 96 15.76 7.14 -2.12
C LEU A 96 15.83 5.63 -2.37
N ASP A 97 16.50 5.18 -3.42
CA ASP A 97 16.56 3.75 -3.80
C ASP A 97 17.87 3.04 -3.39
N GLY A 98 18.79 3.75 -2.73
CA GLY A 98 20.07 3.21 -2.26
C GLY A 98 21.08 2.87 -3.37
N ARG A 99 20.73 3.08 -4.64
CA ARG A 99 21.56 2.81 -5.83
C ARG A 99 21.77 4.05 -6.71
N ASN A 100 21.62 5.25 -6.13
CA ASN A 100 21.69 6.54 -6.82
C ASN A 100 20.65 6.70 -7.95
N ASN A 101 19.52 6.00 -7.90
CA ASN A 101 18.40 6.19 -8.81
C ASN A 101 17.20 6.76 -8.05
N ASP A 102 17.44 7.89 -7.41
CA ASP A 102 16.40 8.61 -6.68
C ASP A 102 15.31 9.05 -7.65
N SER A 103 14.07 9.02 -7.18
CA SER A 103 12.93 9.33 -8.02
C SER A 103 11.94 10.28 -7.37
N HIS A 104 11.32 11.09 -8.20
CA HIS A 104 10.27 12.03 -7.84
C HIS A 104 8.96 11.53 -8.43
N ARG A 105 7.87 11.64 -7.68
CA ARG A 105 6.57 11.18 -8.13
C ARG A 105 5.48 12.15 -7.77
N THR A 106 4.68 12.54 -8.75
CA THR A 106 3.44 13.29 -8.58
C THR A 106 2.27 12.34 -8.48
N ILE A 107 1.35 12.60 -7.56
CA ILE A 107 0.25 11.69 -7.21
C ILE A 107 -1.07 12.45 -7.24
N GLN A 108 -2.08 11.89 -7.91
CA GLN A 108 -3.47 12.33 -7.81
C GLN A 108 -4.33 11.14 -7.39
N GLN A 109 -5.24 11.34 -6.44
CA GLN A 109 -6.10 10.26 -5.97
C GLN A 109 -7.48 10.74 -5.57
N ILE A 110 -8.45 9.88 -5.80
CA ILE A 110 -9.82 9.98 -5.29
C ILE A 110 -10.11 8.77 -4.42
N SER A 111 -10.78 8.98 -3.29
CA SER A 111 -11.13 7.92 -2.35
C SER A 111 -12.62 7.95 -2.03
N PHE A 112 -13.21 6.78 -1.93
CA PHE A 112 -14.61 6.54 -1.58
C PHE A 112 -14.68 5.68 -0.32
N LEU A 113 -15.50 6.08 0.64
CA LEU A 113 -15.70 5.37 1.90
C LEU A 113 -17.14 4.87 1.97
N GLN A 114 -17.31 3.56 2.15
CA GLN A 114 -18.59 2.95 2.47
C GLN A 114 -18.57 2.48 3.93
N ARG A 115 -19.54 2.94 4.72
CA ARG A 115 -19.67 2.54 6.12
C ARG A 115 -20.74 1.47 6.24
N LYS A 116 -20.40 0.33 6.84
CA LYS A 116 -21.33 -0.71 7.28
C LYS A 116 -21.24 -0.84 8.80
N SER A 117 -22.18 -1.57 9.39
CA SER A 117 -22.33 -1.63 10.85
C SER A 117 -21.15 -2.25 11.58
N THR A 118 -20.32 -3.07 10.92
CA THR A 118 -19.21 -3.81 11.55
C THR A 118 -17.88 -3.64 10.81
N PHE A 119 -17.91 -3.00 9.62
CA PHE A 119 -16.72 -2.76 8.82
C PHE A 119 -16.86 -1.52 7.94
N ARG A 120 -15.72 -0.98 7.52
CA ARG A 120 -15.62 0.11 6.54
C ARG A 120 -14.94 -0.40 5.29
N LEU A 121 -15.52 -0.14 4.13
CA LEU A 121 -14.87 -0.39 2.85
C LEU A 121 -14.33 0.92 2.28
N GLY A 122 -13.05 0.92 1.92
CA GLY A 122 -12.40 2.02 1.23
C GLY A 122 -12.07 1.62 -0.21
N HIS A 123 -12.52 2.41 -1.17
CA HIS A 123 -12.07 2.33 -2.56
C HIS A 123 -11.16 3.52 -2.84
N ARG A 124 -10.03 3.30 -3.51
CA ARG A 124 -9.13 4.38 -3.92
C ARG A 124 -8.67 4.16 -5.34
N ILE A 125 -8.83 5.18 -6.17
CA ILE A 125 -8.22 5.26 -7.49
C ILE A 125 -7.11 6.28 -7.40
N ARG A 126 -5.91 5.91 -7.87
CA ARG A 126 -4.72 6.76 -7.86
C ARG A 126 -4.06 6.72 -9.23
N THR A 127 -3.67 7.88 -9.72
CA THR A 127 -2.73 8.01 -10.82
C THR A 127 -1.43 8.61 -10.30
N ASP A 128 -0.31 8.15 -10.84
CA ASP A 128 0.98 8.78 -10.55
C ASP A 128 1.92 8.78 -11.75
N GLN A 129 2.78 9.81 -11.81
CA GLN A 129 3.88 9.93 -12.76
C GLN A 129 5.18 9.90 -11.98
N THR A 130 6.13 9.05 -12.37
CA THR A 130 7.45 8.94 -11.73
C THR A 130 8.55 9.37 -12.68
N PHE A 131 9.45 10.19 -12.16
CA PHE A 131 10.60 10.77 -12.84
C PHE A 131 11.86 10.28 -12.13
N ALA A 132 12.75 9.61 -12.87
CA ALA A 132 14.06 9.17 -12.41
C ALA A 132 15.10 9.58 -13.45
N ALA A 133 16.36 9.79 -13.03
CA ALA A 133 17.36 10.47 -13.86
C ALA A 133 17.71 9.71 -15.16
N ALA A 134 17.71 8.37 -15.12
CA ALA A 134 18.14 7.51 -16.21
C ALA A 134 17.02 6.63 -16.79
N GLU A 135 15.75 6.94 -16.49
CA GLU A 135 14.61 6.15 -16.94
C GLU A 135 13.55 7.01 -17.63
N ALA A 136 12.81 6.40 -18.57
CA ALA A 136 11.62 7.05 -19.12
C ALA A 136 10.58 7.30 -18.02
N ILE A 137 9.72 8.30 -18.22
CA ILE A 137 8.64 8.59 -17.27
C ILE A 137 7.74 7.35 -17.13
N GLU A 138 7.55 6.89 -15.90
CA GLU A 138 6.64 5.79 -15.58
C GLU A 138 5.27 6.36 -15.21
N TYR A 139 4.23 5.90 -15.90
CA TYR A 139 2.84 6.21 -15.59
C TYR A 139 2.19 5.02 -14.90
N ARG A 140 1.46 5.28 -13.81
CA ARG A 140 0.70 4.24 -13.12
C ARG A 140 -0.74 4.62 -12.87
N LEU A 141 -1.61 3.61 -13.02
CA LEU A 141 -2.98 3.61 -12.54
C LEU A 141 -3.10 2.54 -11.46
N ARG A 142 -3.64 2.93 -10.31
CA ARG A 142 -3.82 2.01 -9.18
C ARG A 142 -5.27 2.04 -8.71
N TYR A 143 -5.80 0.86 -8.45
CA TYR A 143 -7.06 0.68 -7.76
C TYR A 143 -6.82 -0.13 -6.49
N GLN A 144 -7.21 0.44 -5.35
CA GLN A 144 -7.16 -0.25 -4.06
C GLN A 144 -8.57 -0.43 -3.50
N LEU A 145 -8.86 -1.66 -3.08
CA LEU A 145 -9.98 -2.00 -2.22
C LEU A 145 -9.45 -2.34 -0.83
N SER A 146 -10.06 -1.77 0.21
CA SER A 146 -9.66 -2.00 1.60
C SER A 146 -10.87 -2.23 2.49
N ALA A 147 -10.68 -3.04 3.53
CA ALA A 147 -11.64 -3.30 4.59
C ALA A 147 -10.98 -3.05 5.96
N GLU A 148 -11.62 -2.23 6.79
CA GLU A 148 -11.30 -2.05 8.22
C GLU A 148 -12.44 -2.69 9.02
N ILE A 149 -12.16 -3.76 9.76
CA ILE A 149 -13.14 -4.58 10.47
C ILE A 149 -12.88 -4.46 11.97
N ALA A 150 -13.90 -4.05 12.74
CA ALA A 150 -13.78 -4.03 14.19
C ALA A 150 -13.73 -5.47 14.72
N LEU A 151 -12.75 -5.79 15.58
CA LEU A 151 -12.65 -7.10 16.22
C LEU A 151 -13.39 -7.16 17.56
N GLN A 152 -13.72 -5.98 18.10
CA GLN A 152 -14.56 -5.79 19.27
C GLN A 152 -15.69 -4.84 18.89
N GLY A 153 -16.94 -5.23 19.16
CA GLY A 153 -18.09 -4.36 18.94
C GLY A 153 -18.45 -4.10 17.46
N GLN A 154 -19.12 -2.96 17.24
CA GLN A 154 -19.66 -2.55 15.93
C GLN A 154 -18.75 -1.54 15.23
N THR A 155 -18.02 -0.74 15.98
CA THR A 155 -17.08 0.26 15.46
C THR A 155 -15.72 0.08 16.10
N VAL A 156 -14.66 0.53 15.42
CA VAL A 156 -13.33 0.57 16.02
C VAL A 156 -13.27 1.73 17.01
N ASP A 157 -13.39 1.43 18.30
CA ASP A 157 -13.38 2.41 19.38
C ASP A 157 -12.00 2.52 20.04
N PRO A 158 -11.70 3.64 20.74
CA PRO A 158 -10.41 3.82 21.40
C PRO A 158 -10.15 2.74 22.47
N GLY A 159 -9.04 2.01 22.31
CA GLY A 159 -8.64 0.86 23.11
C GLY A 159 -8.88 -0.49 22.42
N GLU A 160 -9.45 -0.51 21.22
CA GLU A 160 -9.84 -1.75 20.54
C GLU A 160 -8.91 -2.14 19.40
N TYR A 161 -8.98 -3.42 19.06
CA TYR A 161 -8.28 -4.00 17.93
C TYR A 161 -9.17 -4.03 16.70
N TYR A 162 -8.53 -4.03 15.53
CA TYR A 162 -9.22 -4.09 14.26
C TYR A 162 -8.37 -4.83 13.24
N LEU A 163 -9.02 -5.45 12.27
CA LEU A 163 -8.35 -6.08 11.13
C LEU A 163 -8.37 -5.13 9.94
N VAL A 164 -7.25 -5.03 9.23
CA VAL A 164 -7.14 -4.36 7.94
C VAL A 164 -6.80 -5.38 6.88
N LEU A 165 -7.62 -5.44 5.84
CA LEU A 165 -7.33 -6.16 4.60
C LEU A 165 -7.32 -5.14 3.47
N ALA A 166 -6.33 -5.17 2.59
CA ALA A 166 -6.30 -4.33 1.42
C ALA A 166 -5.69 -5.06 0.22
N ASP A 167 -6.32 -4.92 -0.92
CA ASP A 167 -5.83 -5.40 -2.20
C ASP A 167 -5.67 -4.20 -3.15
N GLU A 168 -4.51 -4.07 -3.78
CA GLU A 168 -4.18 -2.99 -4.71
C GLU A 168 -3.66 -3.58 -6.02
N LEU A 169 -4.40 -3.31 -7.11
CA LEU A 169 -3.98 -3.60 -8.47
C LEU A 169 -3.29 -2.37 -9.06
N ILE A 170 -2.12 -2.57 -9.66
CA ILE A 170 -1.27 -1.51 -10.19
C ILE A 170 -0.96 -1.82 -11.64
N TYR A 171 -1.48 -0.99 -12.55
CA TYR A 171 -1.05 -0.97 -13.94
C TYR A 171 0.08 0.05 -14.10
N SER A 172 1.19 -0.34 -14.70
CA SER A 172 2.32 0.53 -15.02
C SER A 172 2.60 0.55 -16.52
N TYR A 173 3.03 1.71 -17.03
CA TYR A 173 3.47 1.89 -18.41
C TYR A 173 4.72 2.76 -18.43
N GLN A 174 5.79 2.26 -19.06
CA GLN A 174 7.09 2.93 -19.15
C GLN A 174 7.83 2.42 -20.37
N ASP A 175 8.38 3.33 -21.19
CA ASP A 175 9.18 2.99 -22.38
C ASP A 175 8.59 1.90 -23.30
N ARG A 176 7.31 2.03 -23.67
CA ARG A 176 6.55 1.06 -24.49
C ARG A 176 6.33 -0.32 -23.86
N ASP A 177 6.76 -0.51 -22.62
CA ASP A 177 6.47 -1.70 -21.84
C ASP A 177 5.33 -1.42 -20.84
N SER A 178 4.53 -2.45 -20.57
CA SER A 178 3.43 -2.37 -19.61
C SER A 178 3.52 -3.49 -18.59
N GLY A 179 3.11 -3.19 -17.36
CA GLY A 179 3.14 -4.10 -16.24
C GLY A 179 1.83 -4.13 -15.51
N LEU A 180 1.51 -5.27 -14.93
CA LEU A 180 0.44 -5.40 -13.96
C LEU A 180 1.04 -6.00 -12.69
N GLU A 181 0.88 -5.32 -11.56
CA GLU A 181 1.34 -5.78 -10.25
C GLU A 181 0.13 -5.88 -9.31
N ASN A 182 0.19 -6.78 -8.35
CA ASN A 182 -0.77 -6.87 -7.26
C ASN A 182 -0.06 -6.71 -5.91
N ARG A 183 -0.75 -6.06 -4.98
CA ARG A 183 -0.30 -5.90 -3.60
C ARG A 183 -1.43 -6.23 -2.65
N PHE A 184 -1.22 -7.26 -1.85
CA PHE A 184 -2.11 -7.65 -0.78
C PHE A 184 -1.52 -7.31 0.58
N VAL A 185 -2.31 -6.68 1.45
CA VAL A 185 -1.94 -6.33 2.81
C VAL A 185 -2.96 -6.90 3.77
N ALA A 186 -2.48 -7.62 4.79
CA ALA A 186 -3.27 -8.05 5.94
C ALA A 186 -2.57 -7.63 7.22
N ALA A 187 -3.23 -6.84 8.06
CA ALA A 187 -2.64 -6.29 9.28
C ALA A 187 -3.62 -6.28 10.46
N LEU A 188 -3.11 -6.63 11.63
CA LEU A 188 -3.78 -6.39 12.90
C LEU A 188 -3.46 -4.98 13.37
N GLY A 189 -4.50 -4.21 13.66
CA GLY A 189 -4.40 -2.85 14.16
C GLY A 189 -4.90 -2.71 15.59
N HIS A 190 -4.39 -1.69 16.28
CA HIS A 190 -4.88 -1.25 17.58
C HIS A 190 -5.09 0.27 17.54
N LEU A 191 -6.27 0.73 17.95
CA LEU A 191 -6.59 2.16 18.09
C LEU A 191 -6.34 2.55 19.54
N SER A 192 -5.30 3.32 19.83
CA SER A 192 -5.01 3.75 21.19
C SER A 192 -6.07 4.72 21.74
N ARG A 193 -6.13 4.84 23.07
CA ARG A 193 -7.02 5.82 23.75
C ARG A 193 -6.76 7.26 23.30
N ASN A 194 -5.52 7.57 22.91
CA ASN A 194 -5.12 8.87 22.36
C ASN A 194 -5.36 8.98 20.84
N ARG A 195 -6.19 8.09 20.28
CA ARG A 195 -6.59 8.02 18.86
C ARG A 195 -5.43 7.84 17.88
N GLN A 196 -4.31 7.28 18.34
CA GLN A 196 -3.21 6.87 17.48
C GLN A 196 -3.48 5.44 16.99
N LYS A 197 -3.15 5.14 15.74
CA LYS A 197 -3.30 3.79 15.20
C LYS A 197 -1.93 3.14 15.07
N PHE A 198 -1.83 1.92 15.57
CA PHE A 198 -0.69 1.03 15.36
C PHE A 198 -1.16 -0.16 14.52
N GLN A 199 -0.37 -0.60 13.56
CA GLN A 199 -0.67 -1.75 12.71
C GLN A 199 0.56 -2.63 12.54
N VAL A 200 0.38 -3.95 12.62
CA VAL A 200 1.42 -4.95 12.34
C VAL A 200 0.83 -6.01 11.43
N GLY A 201 1.54 -6.36 10.36
CA GLY A 201 0.99 -7.28 9.37
C GLY A 201 1.95 -7.72 8.28
N ILE A 202 1.38 -8.31 7.25
CA ILE A 202 2.07 -8.80 6.06
C ILE A 202 1.66 -7.95 4.86
N ASP A 203 2.64 -7.58 4.05
CA ASP A 203 2.48 -6.92 2.74
C ASP A 203 3.13 -7.82 1.69
N HIS A 204 2.29 -8.54 0.95
CA HIS A 204 2.69 -9.40 -0.16
C HIS A 204 2.53 -8.63 -1.46
N ARG A 205 3.53 -8.74 -2.34
CA ARG A 205 3.56 -8.07 -3.64
C ARG A 205 4.00 -9.03 -4.71
N THR A 206 3.38 -8.89 -5.87
CA THR A 206 3.89 -9.44 -7.12
C THR A 206 4.63 -8.34 -7.88
N ASP A 207 5.63 -8.74 -8.65
CA ASP A 207 6.17 -7.90 -9.72
C ASP A 207 5.24 -7.99 -10.95
N ARG A 208 5.68 -7.40 -12.06
CA ARG A 208 4.92 -7.33 -13.32
C ARG A 208 4.53 -8.75 -13.80
N PHE A 209 3.23 -9.03 -13.90
CA PHE A 209 2.68 -10.32 -14.37
C PHE A 209 3.06 -10.69 -15.81
N PHE A 210 3.49 -9.71 -16.61
CA PHE A 210 3.94 -9.93 -17.99
C PHE A 210 5.45 -10.25 -18.09
N ASP A 211 6.17 -10.24 -16.96
CA ASP A 211 7.56 -10.70 -16.88
C ASP A 211 7.58 -12.24 -16.78
N ALA A 212 8.40 -12.90 -17.60
CA ALA A 212 8.57 -14.35 -17.59
C ALA A 212 9.04 -14.89 -16.23
N ALA A 213 9.69 -14.05 -15.43
CA ALA A 213 10.04 -14.35 -14.05
C ALA A 213 9.10 -13.60 -13.09
N LEU A 214 7.91 -14.15 -12.83
CA LEU A 214 7.01 -13.60 -11.80
C LEU A 214 7.71 -13.63 -10.44
N ARG A 215 8.15 -12.46 -9.96
CA ARG A 215 8.78 -12.31 -8.64
C ARG A 215 7.77 -11.91 -7.60
N GLN A 216 7.98 -12.36 -6.37
CA GLN A 216 7.16 -12.04 -5.23
C GLN A 216 7.99 -11.46 -4.10
N ARG A 217 7.44 -10.50 -3.36
CA ARG A 217 8.10 -9.86 -2.23
C ARG A 217 7.16 -9.90 -1.03
N ILE A 218 7.69 -10.29 0.12
CA ILE A 218 6.93 -10.34 1.37
C ILE A 218 7.60 -9.41 2.37
N TRP A 219 6.81 -8.51 2.94
CA TRP A 219 7.26 -7.58 3.95
C TRP A 219 6.46 -7.73 5.23
N PHE A 220 7.16 -7.83 6.36
CA PHE A 220 6.58 -7.64 7.69
C PHE A 220 6.44 -6.14 7.93
N LYS A 221 5.21 -5.68 7.91
CA LYS A 221 4.86 -4.26 7.93
C LYS A 221 4.51 -3.80 9.33
N PHE A 222 5.06 -2.64 9.72
CA PHE A 222 4.75 -1.96 10.98
C PHE A 222 4.32 -0.53 10.67
N GLY A 223 3.13 -0.13 11.06
CA GLY A 223 2.58 1.19 10.77
C GLY A 223 2.22 1.95 12.04
N TRP A 224 2.62 3.22 12.11
CA TRP A 224 2.16 4.17 13.11
C TRP A 224 1.49 5.35 12.44
N TYR A 225 0.22 5.59 12.76
CA TYR A 225 -0.59 6.66 12.17
C TYR A 225 -1.09 7.61 13.25
N LEU A 226 -0.75 8.88 13.10
CA LEU A 226 -1.14 9.97 13.98
C LEU A 226 -2.09 10.92 13.26
N THR A 227 -3.05 11.46 13.98
CA THR A 227 -3.90 12.57 13.54
C THR A 227 -3.83 13.67 14.59
N LEU A 228 -3.40 14.85 14.16
CA LEU A 228 -3.23 16.07 14.95
C LEU A 228 -4.24 17.12 14.49
#